data_AF-A0AAN7XJD9-F1
#
_entry.id   AF-A0AAN7XJD9-F1
#
_cell.length_a   1.000
_cell.length_b   1.000
_cell.length_c   1.000
_cell.angle_alpha   90.00
_cell.angle_beta   90.00
_cell.angle_gamma   90.00
#
_symmetry.space_group_name_H-M   'P 1'
#
loop_
_entity.id
_entity.type
_entity.pdbx_description
1 polymer ?
#
loop_
_entity_poly.entity_id
_entity_poly.type
_entity_poly.pdbx_seq_one_letter_code
_entity_poly.pdbx_strand_id
1 'polypeptide(L)'
;MSGVVISPDLFGGGGKLFVGTPIDGKSEYFPTLSSRKLMSNEENADMFSFVYQDEFVSSQLKIPSDTLSKFPAFDIYYIYGFNSEQFVYYLTLQLDTQLTSPDASSEQFFTSKIVRLCVDDPKFYSYVEFPIGCTKDGVEYRLVQDAYLARPGTRLARSLGIQDHEEVLFTVFAQGQKNRAKPPKESALCLFTMKRIKEKIKERIQSCYRGEGKLSLPWLLNKELACINSVSV
;
A
#
# COMPACT_ATOMS: atom_id res chain seq x y z
N MET A 1 10.23 -7.67 -0.56
CA MET A 1 9.97 -7.00 -1.85
C MET A 1 8.75 -7.66 -2.45
N SER A 2 7.84 -6.90 -3.05
CA SER A 2 6.67 -7.43 -3.75
C SER A 2 6.50 -6.72 -5.10
N GLY A 3 6.30 -7.48 -6.16
CA GLY A 3 6.13 -6.98 -7.53
C GLY A 3 4.76 -7.34 -8.10
N VAL A 4 4.18 -6.45 -8.89
CA VAL A 4 2.94 -6.67 -9.65
C VAL A 4 3.21 -6.27 -11.10
N VAL A 5 3.07 -7.24 -11.99
CA VAL A 5 3.27 -7.05 -13.44
C VAL A 5 1.92 -6.72 -14.07
N ILE A 6 1.88 -5.63 -14.81
CA ILE A 6 0.77 -5.27 -15.70
C ILE A 6 1.22 -5.56 -17.12
N SER A 7 0.46 -6.41 -17.80
CA SER A 7 0.75 -6.81 -19.17
C SER A 7 0.58 -5.64 -20.14
N PRO A 8 1.28 -5.65 -21.28
CA PRO A 8 1.11 -4.65 -22.34
C PRO A 8 -0.35 -4.52 -22.77
N ASP A 9 -0.80 -3.28 -23.01
CA ASP A 9 -2.08 -3.06 -23.67
C ASP A 9 -1.97 -3.42 -25.17
N LEU A 10 -3.09 -3.83 -25.76
CA LEU A 10 -3.19 -4.16 -27.20
C LEU A 10 -2.73 -3.03 -28.14
N PHE A 11 -2.62 -1.80 -27.64
CA PHE A 11 -2.22 -0.59 -28.37
C PHE A 11 -0.72 -0.24 -28.26
N GLY A 12 0.12 -1.17 -27.78
CA GLY A 12 1.58 -1.09 -27.99
C GLY A 12 2.40 -0.39 -26.90
N GLY A 13 1.83 -0.12 -25.72
CA GLY A 13 2.63 0.23 -24.54
C GLY A 13 3.28 -1.02 -23.97
N GLY A 14 4.61 -1.02 -23.79
CA GLY A 14 5.34 -2.12 -23.11
C GLY A 14 4.78 -2.42 -21.72
N GLY A 15 5.13 -3.59 -21.17
CA GLY A 15 4.64 -4.01 -19.85
C GLY A 15 5.08 -3.03 -18.75
N LYS A 16 4.35 -2.99 -17.65
CA LYS A 16 4.71 -2.18 -16.47
C LYS A 16 4.95 -3.10 -15.26
N LEU A 17 5.98 -2.80 -14.48
CA LEU A 17 6.23 -3.42 -13.18
C LEU A 17 6.00 -2.39 -12.10
N PHE A 18 5.00 -2.63 -11.26
CA PHE A 18 4.89 -1.96 -9.96
C PHE A 18 5.69 -2.78 -8.95
N VAL A 19 6.64 -2.15 -8.25
CA VAL A 19 7.49 -2.85 -7.28
C VAL A 19 7.65 -2.04 -6.01
N GLY A 20 7.36 -2.70 -4.90
CA GLY A 20 7.54 -2.19 -3.54
C GLY A 20 8.69 -2.90 -2.82
N THR A 21 9.59 -2.14 -2.22
CA THR A 21 10.75 -2.65 -1.48
C THR A 21 11.05 -1.83 -0.22
N PRO A 22 11.53 -2.46 0.86
CA PRO A 22 12.24 -1.74 1.91
C PRO A 22 13.51 -1.10 1.34
N ILE A 23 13.98 -0.02 1.96
CA ILE A 23 15.13 0.76 1.49
C ILE A 23 16.32 0.76 2.45
N ASP A 24 16.17 0.27 3.68
CA ASP A 24 17.27 0.20 4.66
C ASP A 24 17.97 1.56 4.85
N GLY A 25 17.17 2.63 4.97
CA GLY A 25 17.65 4.02 5.11
C GLY A 25 18.20 4.68 3.83
N LYS A 26 18.28 3.97 2.70
CA LYS A 26 18.89 4.45 1.44
C LYS A 26 17.91 5.27 0.57
N SER A 27 17.27 6.28 1.16
CA SER A 27 16.19 7.05 0.50
C SER A 27 16.63 7.82 -0.74
N GLU A 28 17.87 8.28 -0.79
CA GLU A 28 18.42 9.00 -1.95
C GLU A 28 18.56 8.06 -3.15
N TYR A 29 18.99 6.82 -2.91
CA TYR A 29 19.30 5.83 -3.94
C TYR A 29 18.06 5.11 -4.48
N PHE A 30 17.14 4.72 -3.60
CA PHE A 30 16.05 3.82 -3.97
C PHE A 30 14.67 4.37 -3.57
N PRO A 31 13.67 4.34 -4.48
CA PRO A 31 12.29 4.52 -4.08
C PRO A 31 11.76 3.29 -3.34
N THR A 32 10.85 3.53 -2.41
CA THR A 32 10.16 2.44 -1.71
C THR A 32 9.07 1.80 -2.58
N LEU A 33 8.43 2.58 -3.45
CA LEU A 33 7.44 2.11 -4.42
C LEU A 33 7.71 2.76 -5.78
N SER A 34 7.66 2.00 -6.87
CA SER A 34 7.87 2.55 -8.21
C SER A 34 7.07 1.80 -9.27
N SER A 35 6.74 2.50 -10.36
CA SER A 35 6.22 1.94 -11.59
C SER A 35 7.30 2.06 -12.66
N ARG A 36 7.69 0.93 -13.23
CA ARG A 36 8.86 0.78 -14.11
C ARG A 36 8.47 0.12 -15.42
N LYS A 37 9.18 0.45 -16.49
CA LYS A 37 8.98 -0.15 -17.82
C LYS A 37 9.56 -1.57 -17.86
N LEU A 38 8.82 -2.47 -18.52
CA LEU A 38 9.29 -3.79 -18.92
C LEU A 38 9.40 -3.80 -20.44
N MET A 39 10.63 -3.89 -20.93
CA MET A 39 10.92 -3.92 -22.36
C MET A 39 10.83 -5.35 -22.87
N SER A 40 10.44 -5.54 -24.14
CA SER A 40 10.39 -6.88 -24.75
C SER A 40 11.76 -7.51 -24.98
N ASN A 41 12.81 -6.68 -25.09
CA ASN A 41 14.20 -7.12 -25.19
C ASN A 41 14.89 -6.88 -23.84
N GLU A 42 15.45 -7.93 -23.27
CA GLU A 42 16.16 -7.94 -21.99
C GLU A 42 17.47 -7.14 -22.02
N GLU A 43 18.07 -6.96 -23.20
CA GLU A 43 19.28 -6.15 -23.39
C GLU A 43 18.97 -4.65 -23.53
N ASN A 44 17.70 -4.27 -23.60
CA ASN A 44 17.32 -2.87 -23.73
C ASN A 44 17.66 -2.09 -22.45
N ALA A 45 18.46 -1.02 -22.59
CA ALA A 45 18.89 -0.17 -21.48
C ALA A 45 17.72 0.54 -20.75
N ASP A 46 16.55 0.67 -21.38
CA ASP A 46 15.35 1.25 -20.77
C ASP A 46 14.64 0.27 -19.81
N MET A 47 15.10 -0.98 -19.70
CA MET A 47 14.57 -1.95 -18.75
C MET A 47 14.61 -1.38 -17.32
N PHE A 48 13.48 -1.45 -16.62
CA PHE A 48 13.30 -0.93 -15.26
C PHE A 48 13.46 0.59 -15.09
N SER A 49 13.55 1.36 -16.18
CA SER A 49 13.39 2.81 -16.14
C SER A 49 11.98 3.19 -15.65
N PHE A 50 11.81 4.38 -15.10
CA PHE A 50 10.49 4.84 -14.66
C PHE A 50 9.54 4.96 -15.85
N VAL A 51 8.27 4.60 -15.64
CA VAL A 51 7.21 4.79 -16.66
C VAL A 51 7.09 6.26 -17.03
N TYR A 52 7.23 7.15 -16.05
CA TYR A 52 7.23 8.59 -16.25
C TYR A 52 8.27 9.26 -15.35
N GLN A 53 9.00 10.23 -15.90
CA GLN A 53 9.95 11.04 -15.15
C GLN A 53 10.04 12.43 -15.78
N ASP A 54 9.71 13.46 -15.00
CA ASP A 54 10.01 14.86 -15.31
C ASP A 54 10.83 15.51 -14.18
N GLU A 55 11.07 16.81 -14.26
CA GLU A 55 11.87 17.57 -13.28
C GLU A 55 11.22 17.67 -11.88
N PHE A 56 9.92 17.44 -11.76
CA PHE A 56 9.13 17.65 -10.54
C PHE A 56 8.53 16.36 -9.98
N VAL A 57 8.02 15.50 -10.85
CA VAL A 57 7.31 14.26 -10.52
C VAL A 57 7.82 13.10 -11.37
N SER A 58 7.88 11.94 -10.73
CA SER A 58 8.27 10.69 -11.36
C SER A 58 7.34 9.59 -10.87
N SER A 59 7.25 8.50 -11.61
CA SER A 59 6.40 7.35 -11.28
C SER A 59 7.00 6.50 -10.16
N GLN A 60 7.30 7.13 -9.03
CA GLN A 60 7.90 6.56 -7.83
C GLN A 60 7.51 7.33 -6.57
N LEU A 61 7.70 6.69 -5.42
CA LEU A 61 7.55 7.26 -4.10
C LEU A 61 8.82 6.98 -3.29
N LYS A 62 9.43 8.04 -2.75
CA LYS A 62 10.63 7.97 -1.90
C LYS A 62 10.25 8.31 -0.46
N ILE A 63 10.95 7.71 0.50
CA ILE A 63 10.83 8.09 1.91
C ILE A 63 11.61 9.40 2.11
N PRO A 64 11.00 10.48 2.65
CA PRO A 64 11.71 11.72 2.92
C PRO A 64 12.88 11.52 3.89
N SER A 65 13.99 12.23 3.66
CA SER A 65 15.15 12.24 4.57
C SER A 65 14.79 12.75 5.96
N ASP A 66 13.85 13.69 6.07
CA ASP A 66 13.36 14.23 7.34
C ASP A 66 12.69 13.14 8.18
N THR A 67 11.92 12.24 7.55
CA THR A 67 11.29 11.10 8.21
C THR A 67 12.33 10.15 8.75
N LEU A 68 13.38 9.83 7.98
CA LEU A 68 14.47 8.96 8.43
C LEU A 68 15.36 9.60 9.50
N SER A 69 15.53 10.92 9.45
CA SER A 69 16.27 11.67 10.47
C SER A 69 15.54 11.63 11.81
N LYS A 70 14.20 11.71 11.78
CA LYS A 70 13.36 11.62 12.98
C LYS A 70 13.14 10.18 13.45
N PHE A 71 13.01 9.24 12.52
CA PHE A 71 12.78 7.82 12.79
C PHE A 71 13.77 6.96 11.99
N PRO A 72 15.00 6.75 12.51
CA PRO A 72 16.06 6.04 11.77
C PRO A 72 15.71 4.61 11.37
N ALA A 73 14.81 3.96 12.13
CA ALA A 73 14.33 2.60 11.85
C ALA A 73 13.09 2.54 10.95
N PHE A 74 12.60 3.68 10.45
CA PHE A 74 11.43 3.70 9.56
C PHE A 74 11.75 3.04 8.23
N ASP A 75 10.93 2.05 7.86
CA ASP A 75 10.96 1.43 6.54
C ASP A 75 9.57 0.87 6.20
N ILE A 76 9.34 0.56 4.93
CA ILE A 76 8.07 0.01 4.42
C ILE A 76 8.31 -1.40 3.88
N TYR A 77 7.73 -2.38 4.57
CA TYR A 77 7.83 -3.79 4.20
C TYR A 77 6.61 -4.20 3.38
N TYR A 78 6.79 -4.49 2.10
CA TYR A 78 5.75 -4.97 1.20
C TYR A 78 5.64 -6.48 1.31
N ILE A 79 4.53 -6.96 1.88
CA ILE A 79 4.29 -8.37 2.22
C ILE A 79 3.61 -9.09 1.06
N TYR A 80 2.58 -8.48 0.48
CA TYR A 80 1.84 -9.04 -0.64
C TYR A 80 1.39 -7.92 -1.59
N GLY A 81 1.42 -8.19 -2.89
CA GLY A 81 1.01 -7.25 -3.93
C GLY A 81 0.21 -7.97 -5.00
N PHE A 82 -0.86 -7.34 -5.47
CA PHE A 82 -1.76 -7.93 -6.46
C PHE A 82 -2.38 -6.86 -7.35
N ASN A 83 -2.76 -7.27 -8.56
CA ASN A 83 -3.63 -6.49 -9.44
C ASN A 83 -5.08 -6.94 -9.22
N SER A 84 -6.00 -5.98 -9.20
CA SER A 84 -7.44 -6.22 -9.15
C SER A 84 -8.11 -5.10 -9.93
N GLU A 85 -8.81 -5.46 -11.00
CA GLU A 85 -9.38 -4.51 -11.97
C GLU A 85 -8.29 -3.53 -12.49
N GLN A 86 -8.59 -2.23 -12.58
CA GLN A 86 -7.64 -1.18 -13.00
C GLN A 86 -6.71 -0.66 -11.89
N PHE A 87 -6.50 -1.44 -10.82
CA PHE A 87 -5.73 -1.02 -9.66
C PHE A 87 -4.63 -2.01 -9.29
N VAL A 88 -3.60 -1.49 -8.65
CA VAL A 88 -2.56 -2.26 -7.97
C VAL A 88 -2.68 -2.04 -6.47
N TYR A 89 -2.67 -3.12 -5.71
CA TYR A 89 -2.75 -3.10 -4.26
C TYR A 89 -1.49 -3.69 -3.62
N TYR A 90 -1.15 -3.19 -2.44
CA TYR A 90 -0.14 -3.80 -1.58
C TYR A 90 -0.62 -3.90 -0.15
N LEU A 91 -0.30 -5.00 0.52
CA LEU A 91 -0.29 -5.06 1.97
C LEU A 91 1.12 -4.75 2.45
N THR A 92 1.21 -3.71 3.26
CA THR A 92 2.46 -3.21 3.80
C THR A 92 2.46 -3.31 5.32
N LEU A 93 3.65 -3.36 5.88
CA LEU A 93 3.90 -3.15 7.29
C LEU A 93 4.87 -1.98 7.44
N GLN A 94 4.48 -0.99 8.21
CA GLN A 94 5.21 0.27 8.39
C GLN A 94 5.39 0.53 9.88
N LEU A 95 6.45 1.24 10.26
CA LEU A 95 6.56 1.79 11.61
C LEU A 95 5.42 2.79 11.85
N ASP A 96 4.74 2.66 12.98
CA ASP A 96 3.71 3.59 13.39
C ASP A 96 4.38 4.80 14.04
N THR A 97 4.58 5.87 13.25
CA THR A 97 5.25 7.10 13.68
C THR A 97 4.47 7.92 14.70
N GLN A 98 3.20 7.56 14.98
CA GLN A 98 2.39 8.22 16.00
C GLN A 98 2.47 7.49 17.34
N LEU A 99 2.62 6.17 17.33
CA LEU A 99 2.76 5.35 18.54
C LEU A 99 4.22 5.11 18.95
N THR A 100 5.15 5.17 18.01
CA THR A 100 6.58 4.96 18.26
C THR A 100 7.27 6.28 18.61
N SER A 101 8.08 6.30 19.66
CA SER A 101 8.91 7.47 19.98
C SER A 101 10.06 7.60 18.96
N PRO A 102 10.48 8.83 18.60
CA PRO A 102 11.70 9.07 17.83
C PRO A 102 12.98 8.49 18.46
N ASP A 103 12.97 8.22 19.78
CA ASP A 103 14.14 7.69 20.48
C ASP A 103 14.46 6.26 20.01
N ALA A 104 15.69 6.04 19.54
CA ALA A 104 16.12 4.76 18.97
C ALA A 104 16.08 3.58 19.97
N SER A 105 16.09 3.85 21.28
CA SER A 105 15.95 2.85 22.34
C SER A 105 14.49 2.54 22.69
N SER A 106 13.54 3.28 22.13
CA SER A 106 12.12 3.10 22.41
C SER A 106 11.53 1.88 21.70
N GLU A 107 10.43 1.40 22.25
CA GLU A 107 9.71 0.27 21.68
C GLU A 107 9.08 0.64 20.33
N GLN A 108 9.33 -0.18 19.32
CA GLN A 108 8.84 0.04 17.96
C GLN A 108 7.47 -0.61 17.77
N PHE A 109 6.51 0.19 17.31
CA PHE A 109 5.18 -0.25 16.96
C PHE A 109 5.01 -0.24 15.45
N PHE A 110 4.34 -1.26 14.92
CA PHE A 110 4.11 -1.44 13.50
C PHE A 110 2.61 -1.51 13.21
N THR A 111 2.22 -0.95 12.07
CA THR A 111 0.84 -0.96 11.60
C THR A 111 0.80 -1.50 10.18
N SER A 112 -0.04 -2.52 9.97
CA SER A 112 -0.36 -2.99 8.63
C SER A 112 -1.27 -2.03 7.91
N LYS A 113 -0.96 -1.76 6.64
CA LYS A 113 -1.78 -0.92 5.77
C LYS A 113 -2.01 -1.56 4.42
N ILE A 114 -3.20 -1.35 3.86
CA ILE A 114 -3.48 -1.61 2.45
C ILE A 114 -3.21 -0.33 1.65
N VAL A 115 -2.37 -0.43 0.63
CA VAL A 115 -2.02 0.62 -0.31
C VAL A 115 -2.72 0.35 -1.64
N ARG A 116 -3.16 1.40 -2.35
CA ARG A 116 -3.70 1.29 -3.71
C ARG A 116 -3.14 2.38 -4.63
N LEU A 117 -2.90 2.01 -5.88
CA LEU A 117 -2.60 2.90 -7.02
C LEU A 117 -3.47 2.54 -8.23
N CYS A 118 -3.80 3.51 -9.07
CA CYS A 118 -4.33 3.27 -10.41
C CYS A 118 -3.21 2.77 -11.34
N VAL A 119 -3.54 1.85 -12.25
CA VAL A 119 -2.60 1.37 -13.28
C VAL A 119 -2.21 2.50 -14.25
N ASP A 120 -3.16 3.38 -14.58
CA ASP A 120 -3.00 4.49 -15.53
C ASP A 120 -2.82 5.84 -14.83
N ASP A 121 -1.98 5.85 -13.80
CA ASP A 121 -1.57 7.07 -13.11
C ASP A 121 -0.03 7.19 -13.09
N PRO A 122 0.57 7.76 -14.14
CA PRO A 122 2.02 7.93 -14.22
C PRO A 122 2.57 8.90 -13.16
N LYS A 123 1.72 9.75 -12.55
CA LYS A 123 2.13 10.79 -11.60
C LYS A 123 1.97 10.38 -10.14
N PHE A 124 1.44 9.19 -9.87
CA PHE A 124 1.26 8.62 -8.52
C PHE A 124 0.29 9.41 -7.61
N TYR A 125 -0.56 10.27 -8.17
CA TYR A 125 -1.57 11.03 -7.40
C TYR A 125 -2.73 10.17 -6.85
N SER A 126 -2.90 8.96 -7.37
CA SER A 126 -3.90 7.98 -6.94
C SER A 126 -3.48 7.19 -5.69
N TYR A 127 -2.27 7.44 -5.16
CA TYR A 127 -1.76 6.77 -3.98
C TYR A 127 -2.67 7.00 -2.78
N VAL A 128 -3.12 5.90 -2.17
CA VAL A 128 -3.83 5.92 -0.89
C VAL A 128 -3.34 4.77 -0.01
N GLU A 129 -3.35 4.98 1.31
CA GLU A 129 -3.07 3.94 2.29
C GLU A 129 -4.09 3.97 3.43
N PHE A 130 -4.50 2.79 3.91
CA PHE A 130 -5.43 2.64 5.02
C PHE A 130 -4.95 1.57 5.98
N PRO A 131 -4.98 1.79 7.31
CA PRO A 131 -4.73 0.74 8.29
C PRO A 131 -5.67 -0.45 8.07
N ILE A 132 -5.13 -1.66 8.16
CA ILE A 132 -5.88 -2.90 8.00
C ILE A 132 -5.50 -3.89 9.11
N GLY A 133 -6.48 -4.66 9.56
CA GLY A 133 -6.34 -5.64 10.62
C GLY A 133 -7.71 -6.15 11.02
N CYS A 134 -7.74 -7.03 12.02
CA CYS A 134 -8.97 -7.62 12.53
C CYS A 134 -8.88 -7.80 14.05
N THR A 135 -10.05 -7.99 14.66
CA THR A 135 -10.16 -8.23 16.10
C THR A 135 -10.95 -9.51 16.34
N LYS A 136 -10.60 -10.22 17.41
CA LYS A 136 -11.33 -11.40 17.89
C LYS A 136 -11.36 -11.35 19.41
N ASP A 137 -12.56 -11.36 20.00
CA ASP A 137 -12.74 -11.39 21.47
C ASP A 137 -11.95 -10.29 22.21
N GLY A 138 -11.86 -9.09 21.62
CA GLY A 138 -11.12 -7.95 22.18
C GLY A 138 -9.61 -7.95 21.89
N VAL A 139 -9.07 -9.01 21.27
CA VAL A 139 -7.67 -9.11 20.86
C VAL A 139 -7.48 -8.52 19.47
N GLU A 140 -6.48 -7.65 19.29
CA GLU A 140 -6.15 -7.06 18.00
C GLU A 140 -5.05 -7.85 17.25
N TYR A 141 -5.24 -8.01 15.94
CA TYR A 141 -4.28 -8.61 15.03
C TYR A 141 -3.94 -7.60 13.92
N ARG A 142 -2.74 -7.01 14.00
CA ARG A 142 -2.32 -5.85 13.18
C ARG A 142 -1.03 -6.07 12.39
N LEU A 143 -0.42 -7.25 12.47
CA LEU A 143 0.84 -7.57 11.79
C LEU A 143 0.60 -8.56 10.66
N VAL A 144 0.41 -8.09 9.44
CA VAL A 144 0.20 -8.97 8.28
C VAL A 144 1.42 -9.86 8.04
N GLN A 145 1.16 -11.16 7.87
CA GLN A 145 2.16 -12.19 7.61
C GLN A 145 2.12 -12.65 6.16
N ASP A 146 0.92 -12.80 5.61
CA ASP A 146 0.70 -13.16 4.20
C ASP A 146 -0.73 -12.80 3.78
N ALA A 147 -0.99 -12.82 2.48
CA ALA A 147 -2.32 -12.66 1.91
C ALA A 147 -2.48 -13.31 0.55
N TYR A 148 -3.73 -13.52 0.16
CA TYR A 148 -4.08 -14.10 -1.13
C TYR A 148 -5.40 -13.55 -1.65
N LEU A 149 -5.37 -12.97 -2.86
CA LEU A 149 -6.55 -12.56 -3.59
C LEU A 149 -7.18 -13.79 -4.27
N ALA A 150 -8.47 -14.01 -4.05
CA ALA A 150 -9.19 -15.12 -4.66
C ALA A 150 -10.63 -14.77 -5.00
N ARG A 151 -11.25 -15.59 -5.84
CA ARG A 151 -12.71 -15.62 -5.98
C ARG A 151 -13.29 -16.61 -4.97
N PRO A 152 -14.31 -16.21 -4.20
CA PRO A 152 -14.84 -17.01 -3.09
C PRO A 152 -15.63 -18.23 -3.54
N GLY A 153 -16.06 -18.28 -4.81
CA GLY A 153 -17.02 -19.26 -5.30
C GLY A 153 -18.42 -19.03 -4.74
N THR A 154 -19.40 -19.76 -5.27
CA THR A 154 -20.84 -19.48 -5.09
C THR A 154 -21.31 -19.53 -3.63
N ARG A 155 -20.80 -20.49 -2.85
CA ARG A 155 -21.22 -20.68 -1.45
C ARG A 155 -20.76 -19.54 -0.55
N LEU A 156 -19.47 -19.20 -0.62
CA LEU A 156 -18.91 -18.15 0.21
C LEU A 156 -19.38 -16.76 -0.27
N ALA A 157 -19.52 -16.54 -1.58
CA ALA A 157 -20.10 -15.31 -2.13
C ALA A 157 -21.50 -15.03 -1.56
N ARG A 158 -22.38 -16.04 -1.57
CA ARG A 158 -23.73 -15.94 -1.01
C ARG A 158 -23.73 -15.60 0.48
N SER A 159 -22.88 -16.26 1.27
CA SER A 159 -22.78 -15.98 2.71
C SER A 159 -22.22 -14.59 3.01
N LEU A 160 -21.39 -14.04 2.13
CA LEU A 160 -20.81 -12.70 2.24
C LEU A 160 -21.69 -11.60 1.62
N GLY A 161 -22.78 -11.96 0.92
CA GLY A 161 -23.65 -10.99 0.24
C GLY A 161 -22.99 -10.29 -0.95
N ILE A 162 -22.07 -10.97 -1.63
CA ILE A 162 -21.35 -10.48 -2.82
C ILE A 162 -21.64 -11.36 -4.03
N GLN A 163 -21.34 -10.87 -5.23
CA GLN A 163 -21.49 -11.61 -6.48
C GLN A 163 -20.35 -12.62 -6.66
N ASP A 164 -20.60 -13.70 -7.41
CA ASP A 164 -19.63 -14.79 -7.61
C ASP A 164 -18.33 -14.37 -8.32
N HIS A 165 -18.38 -13.28 -9.09
CA HIS A 165 -17.23 -12.70 -9.77
C HIS A 165 -16.46 -11.69 -8.91
N GLU A 166 -17.01 -11.26 -7.77
CA GLU A 166 -16.34 -10.34 -6.86
C GLU A 166 -15.21 -11.03 -6.11
N GLU A 167 -14.13 -10.29 -5.87
CA GLU A 167 -12.93 -10.81 -5.26
C GLU A 167 -12.92 -10.62 -3.74
N VAL A 168 -12.27 -11.56 -3.04
CA VAL A 168 -12.00 -11.51 -1.61
C VAL A 168 -10.50 -11.63 -1.36
N LEU A 169 -10.05 -10.94 -0.32
CA LEU A 169 -8.67 -10.97 0.14
C LEU A 169 -8.60 -11.73 1.46
N PHE A 170 -7.99 -12.91 1.42
CA PHE A 170 -7.62 -13.66 2.62
C PHE A 170 -6.30 -13.10 3.15
N THR A 171 -6.20 -12.94 4.47
CA THR A 171 -5.01 -12.36 5.11
C THR A 171 -4.72 -13.07 6.42
N VAL A 172 -3.44 -13.27 6.73
CA VAL A 172 -3.00 -13.77 8.03
C VAL A 172 -2.37 -12.62 8.81
N PHE A 173 -2.82 -12.38 10.03
CA PHE A 173 -2.24 -11.39 10.93
C PHE A 173 -1.73 -12.05 12.21
N ALA A 174 -0.56 -11.63 12.68
CA ALA A 174 -0.11 -11.91 14.04
C ALA A 174 -0.68 -10.87 15.03
N GLN A 175 -0.80 -11.29 16.29
CA GLN A 175 -1.34 -10.49 17.39
C GLN A 175 -0.50 -9.23 17.67
N GLY A 176 -1.18 -8.14 18.05
CA GLY A 176 -0.55 -6.91 18.52
C GLY A 176 0.14 -6.12 17.40
N GLN A 177 1.09 -5.28 17.79
CA GLN A 177 1.79 -4.32 16.90
C GLN A 177 3.32 -4.32 17.10
N LYS A 178 3.87 -5.27 17.86
CA LYS A 178 5.28 -5.30 18.29
C LYS A 178 6.06 -6.41 17.60
N ASN A 179 7.39 -6.31 17.63
CA ASN A 179 8.31 -7.38 17.23
C ASN A 179 8.07 -7.92 15.81
N ARG A 180 7.99 -7.06 14.79
CA ARG A 180 7.87 -7.47 13.37
C ARG A 180 8.83 -8.61 12.99
N ALA A 181 10.09 -8.53 13.42
CA ALA A 181 11.12 -9.50 13.04
C ALA A 181 10.88 -10.90 13.62
N LYS A 182 10.16 -10.98 14.75
CA LYS A 182 9.78 -12.24 15.39
C LYS A 182 8.37 -12.10 15.99
N PRO A 183 7.34 -12.14 15.13
CA PRO A 183 5.96 -11.92 15.57
C PRO A 183 5.51 -12.97 16.59
N PRO A 184 4.48 -12.68 17.40
CA PRO A 184 3.87 -13.66 18.29
C PRO A 184 3.38 -14.90 17.52
N LYS A 185 3.36 -16.06 18.20
CA LYS A 185 2.79 -17.30 17.63
C LYS A 185 1.28 -17.18 17.40
N GLU A 186 0.60 -16.36 18.19
CA GLU A 186 -0.83 -16.14 18.07
C GLU A 186 -1.14 -15.38 16.78
N SER A 187 -1.97 -15.99 15.94
CA SER A 187 -2.34 -15.47 14.62
C SER A 187 -3.81 -15.70 14.30
N ALA A 188 -4.35 -14.88 13.40
CA ALA A 188 -5.71 -14.97 12.91
C ALA A 188 -5.74 -14.92 11.38
N LEU A 189 -6.53 -15.81 10.78
CA LEU A 189 -6.92 -15.72 9.37
C LEU A 189 -8.17 -14.85 9.26
N CYS A 190 -8.07 -13.76 8.51
CA CYS A 190 -9.11 -12.77 8.32
C CYS A 190 -9.47 -12.65 6.83
N LEU A 191 -10.67 -12.13 6.56
CA LEU A 191 -11.22 -12.00 5.21
C LEU A 191 -11.74 -10.58 5.00
N PHE A 192 -11.39 -10.01 3.85
CA PHE A 192 -11.87 -8.70 3.41
C PHE A 192 -12.49 -8.85 2.02
N THR A 193 -13.70 -8.33 1.83
CA THR A 193 -14.26 -8.23 0.49
C THR A 193 -13.64 -7.03 -0.22
N MET A 194 -13.22 -7.20 -1.48
CA MET A 194 -12.66 -6.09 -2.25
C MET A 194 -13.69 -4.98 -2.46
N LYS A 195 -14.98 -5.33 -2.52
CA LYS A 195 -16.09 -4.37 -2.50
C LYS A 195 -16.01 -3.41 -1.32
N ARG A 196 -15.90 -3.92 -0.09
CA ARG A 196 -15.86 -3.10 1.13
C ARG A 196 -14.59 -2.25 1.22
N ILE A 197 -13.45 -2.79 0.77
CA ILE A 197 -12.20 -2.01 0.65
C ILE A 197 -12.41 -0.84 -0.31
N LYS A 198 -12.94 -1.08 -1.51
CA LYS A 198 -13.20 -0.03 -2.51
C LYS A 198 -14.17 1.04 -1.99
N GLU A 199 -15.23 0.63 -1.30
CA GLU A 199 -16.20 1.54 -0.66
C GLU A 199 -15.52 2.43 0.37
N LYS A 200 -14.70 1.88 1.28
CA LYS A 200 -13.99 2.66 2.30
C LYS A 200 -13.00 3.66 1.71
N ILE A 201 -12.29 3.26 0.66
CA ILE A 201 -11.38 4.16 -0.05
C ILE A 201 -12.18 5.30 -0.72
N LYS A 202 -13.27 4.96 -1.42
CA LYS A 202 -14.13 5.94 -2.09
C LYS A 202 -14.73 6.94 -1.10
N GLU A 203 -15.28 6.46 0.02
CA GLU A 203 -15.84 7.30 1.09
C GLU A 203 -14.81 8.32 1.59
N ARG A 204 -13.57 7.87 1.84
CA ARG A 204 -12.51 8.75 2.35
C ARG A 204 -12.07 9.78 1.33
N ILE A 205 -11.92 9.39 0.06
CA ILE A 205 -11.58 10.31 -1.03
C ILE A 205 -12.68 11.37 -1.19
N GLN A 206 -13.96 10.94 -1.21
CA GLN A 206 -15.10 11.86 -1.32
C GLN A 206 -15.17 12.84 -0.14
N SER A 207 -14.91 12.37 1.08
CA SER A 207 -14.80 13.23 2.27
C SER A 207 -13.69 14.28 2.11
N CYS A 208 -12.51 13.87 1.64
CA CYS A 208 -11.42 14.81 1.38
C CYS A 208 -11.79 15.84 0.29
N TYR A 209 -12.49 15.43 -0.76
CA TYR A 209 -12.95 16.38 -1.80
C TYR A 209 -14.02 17.35 -1.34
N ARG A 210 -14.69 17.10 -0.21
CA ARG A 210 -15.56 18.08 0.48
C ARG A 210 -14.78 19.03 1.40
N GLY A 211 -13.45 18.91 1.46
CA GLY A 211 -12.60 19.69 2.36
C GLY A 211 -12.56 19.17 3.80
N GLU A 212 -13.02 17.94 4.05
CA GLU A 212 -13.10 17.39 5.41
C GLU A 212 -11.78 16.73 5.84
N GLY A 213 -11.18 17.28 6.91
CA GLY A 213 -9.99 16.73 7.54
C GLY A 213 -8.70 17.03 6.78
N LYS A 214 -7.73 16.11 6.88
CA LYS A 214 -6.37 16.29 6.35
C LYS A 214 -5.89 15.06 5.60
N LEU A 215 -4.88 15.22 4.75
CA LEU A 215 -4.11 14.13 4.17
C LEU A 215 -3.20 13.54 5.26
N SER A 216 -3.64 12.47 5.91
CA SER A 216 -2.92 11.82 7.01
C SER A 216 -1.92 10.78 6.48
N LEU A 217 -0.82 11.26 5.89
CA LEU A 217 0.33 10.46 5.44
C LEU A 217 1.59 10.87 6.23
N PRO A 218 1.70 10.51 7.52
CA PRO A 218 2.66 11.13 8.44
C PRO A 218 4.13 10.86 8.08
N TRP A 219 4.41 9.76 7.38
CA TRP A 219 5.77 9.42 6.95
C TRP A 219 6.18 10.12 5.65
N LEU A 220 5.21 10.55 4.83
CA LEU A 220 5.46 11.17 3.53
C LEU A 220 5.39 12.70 3.61
N LEU A 221 4.47 13.22 4.42
CA LEU A 221 4.20 14.64 4.55
C LEU A 221 4.77 15.16 5.86
N ASN A 222 5.80 16.00 5.78
CA ASN A 222 6.40 16.68 6.93
C ASN A 222 5.40 17.53 7.73
N LYS A 223 4.34 18.01 7.05
CA LYS A 223 3.24 18.76 7.64
C LYS A 223 1.93 18.19 7.11
N GLU A 224 0.95 18.03 7.99
CA GLU A 224 -0.38 17.60 7.57
C GLU A 224 -1.01 18.65 6.65
N LEU A 225 -1.37 18.24 5.44
CA LEU A 225 -2.03 19.10 4.47
C LEU A 225 -3.55 19.00 4.64
N ALA A 226 -4.25 20.14 4.64
CA ALA A 226 -5.70 20.14 4.67
C ALA A 226 -6.28 19.60 3.36
N CYS A 227 -7.38 18.86 3.46
CA CYS A 227 -8.16 18.45 2.31
C CYS A 227 -8.78 19.69 1.64
N ILE A 228 -8.73 19.75 0.30
CA ILE A 228 -9.23 20.90 -0.47
C ILE A 228 -10.64 20.59 -1.00
N ASN A 229 -11.59 21.47 -0.73
CA ASN A 229 -12.92 21.36 -1.33
C ASN A 229 -12.84 21.63 -2.84
N SER A 230 -13.25 20.65 -3.63
CA SER A 230 -13.27 20.73 -5.10
C SER A 230 -14.61 20.29 -5.69
N VAL A 231 -15.62 20.08 -4.85
CA VAL A 231 -16.99 19.89 -5.32
C VAL A 231 -17.49 21.25 -5.80
N SER A 232 -17.70 21.39 -7.11
CA SER A 232 -18.33 22.56 -7.71
C SER A 232 -19.67 22.80 -7.02
N VAL A 233 -19.91 24.03 -6.55
CA VAL A 233 -21.23 24.48 -6.10
C VAL A 233 -22.14 24.68 -7.30
#